data_AF-A0A7W1CU39-F1
#
_entry.id   AF-A0A7W1CU39-F1
#
_cell.length_a   1.000
_cell.length_b   1.000
_cell.length_c   1.000
_cell.angle_alpha   90.00
_cell.angle_beta   90.00
_cell.angle_gamma   90.00
#
_symmetry.space_group_name_H-M   'P 1'
#
loop_
_entity.id
_entity.type
_entity.pdbx_description
1 polymer ?
#
loop_
_entity_poly.entity_id
_entity_poly.type
_entity_poly.pdbx_seq_one_letter_code
_entity_poly.pdbx_strand_id
1 'polypeptide(L)'
;MKFSTSLIVRLIPLLLLGAVPAGLEAQEIRRALPVEPAGTPAPQVVPQVAPPPAPIPATQAPVTPPPAAFSSVPAGPASVNDTARFIAGLPVSEGSPLAGLTLDPAWQQHASFFDEAWAKLAARQFTGIREWEVNYLPDATQPLPVVFYMFSGPDFLYAHQFFPNASSYILAGTEPIGQLPDVLRFGGPALAPVLQNLQRSLNSVLSFSFFITKDMKSDLQNEQLQGTLPIFYVFLARAGKTITDISFITLDKNGRVEPASPNDKSKSVTPGVKVTFVGGPGGAAQTLYYFTTDLSDEGIRNQPGFLKFCEAQGTGGSLLKSASYLMFENGFTRVRDFLLQHSKAIVQDDSGIPISAFDSGRWLLRYFGSYAGPIELF
;
A
#
# COMPACT_ATOMS: atom_id res chain seq x y z
N MET A 1 24.83 30.89 40.79
CA MET A 1 23.62 30.85 39.94
C MET A 1 24.08 30.98 38.50
N LYS A 2 23.60 30.27 37.47
CA LYS A 2 23.02 28.94 37.27
C LYS A 2 22.84 28.86 35.72
N PHE A 3 23.21 27.72 35.12
CA PHE A 3 23.00 27.27 33.72
C PHE A 3 23.87 27.89 32.61
N SER A 4 24.77 27.19 31.92
CA SER A 4 24.92 25.80 31.41
C SER A 4 24.37 25.57 29.99
N THR A 5 25.32 25.61 29.05
CA THR A 5 25.61 24.64 27.97
C THR A 5 24.53 24.32 26.92
N SER A 6 24.69 24.90 25.73
CA SER A 6 24.13 24.41 24.47
C SER A 6 25.19 23.58 23.75
N LEU A 7 25.07 22.26 23.78
CA LEU A 7 25.95 21.33 23.06
C LEU A 7 25.26 20.90 21.77
N ILE A 8 25.61 21.57 20.67
CA ILE A 8 25.27 21.14 19.30
C ILE A 8 26.24 20.02 18.95
N VAL A 9 25.76 18.78 18.91
CA VAL A 9 26.54 17.65 18.37
C VAL A 9 26.29 17.59 16.87
N ARG A 10 27.20 18.20 16.10
CA ARG A 10 27.45 17.86 14.70
C ARG A 10 28.37 16.64 14.69
N LEU A 11 27.95 15.55 14.06
CA LEU A 11 28.85 14.45 13.70
C LEU A 11 28.97 14.40 12.17
N ILE A 12 30.09 14.91 11.70
CA ILE A 12 30.68 14.65 10.38
C ILE A 12 31.74 13.57 10.60
N PRO A 13 31.87 12.57 9.72
CA PRO A 13 33.16 11.99 9.41
C PRO A 13 33.59 12.44 8.01
N LEU A 14 34.77 13.06 7.95
CA LEU A 14 35.52 13.42 6.76
C LEU A 14 36.73 12.47 6.70
N LEU A 15 36.81 11.60 5.70
CA LEU A 15 38.00 10.88 5.20
C LEU A 15 37.54 10.09 3.95
N LEU A 16 38.22 10.01 2.82
CA LEU A 16 39.33 10.72 2.19
C LEU A 16 39.26 10.33 0.69
N LEU A 17 39.69 11.21 -0.20
CA LEU A 17 39.61 11.08 -1.66
C LEU A 17 40.16 9.75 -2.22
N GLY A 18 39.35 9.09 -3.06
CA GLY A 18 39.78 8.20 -4.13
C GLY A 18 38.78 8.34 -5.29
N ALA A 19 39.19 8.97 -6.39
CA ALA A 19 38.35 9.25 -7.54
C ALA A 19 38.19 7.99 -8.43
N VAL A 20 36.95 7.53 -8.66
CA VAL A 20 36.52 6.58 -9.73
C VAL A 20 35.04 6.90 -10.07
N PRO A 21 34.58 6.81 -11.34
CA PRO A 21 33.55 7.70 -11.88
C PRO A 21 32.10 7.22 -11.68
N ALA A 22 31.19 8.14 -11.96
CA ALA A 22 29.74 7.97 -11.98
C ALA A 22 29.27 6.85 -12.92
N GLY A 23 28.24 6.12 -12.47
CA GLY A 23 27.40 5.26 -13.31
C GLY A 23 27.38 3.80 -12.88
N LEU A 24 26.51 3.45 -11.94
CA LEU A 24 26.11 2.06 -11.69
C LEU A 24 24.68 1.89 -12.20
N GLU A 25 24.56 1.38 -13.43
CA GLU A 25 23.29 0.97 -14.02
C GLU A 25 22.77 -0.33 -13.37
N ALA A 26 21.45 -0.46 -13.31
CA ALA A 26 20.69 -1.57 -12.71
C ALA A 26 20.94 -2.97 -13.34
N GLN A 27 21.89 -3.12 -14.26
CA GLN A 27 22.22 -4.39 -14.91
C GLN A 27 23.26 -5.22 -14.14
N GLU A 28 24.10 -4.64 -13.28
CA GLU A 28 25.20 -5.40 -12.63
C GLU A 28 24.75 -6.31 -11.48
N ILE A 29 23.54 -6.13 -10.93
CA ILE A 29 22.98 -6.97 -9.86
C ILE A 29 22.56 -8.37 -10.39
N ARG A 30 22.42 -8.56 -11.70
CA ARG A 30 21.91 -9.81 -12.30
C ARG A 30 22.92 -10.96 -12.43
N ARG A 31 24.21 -10.77 -12.13
CA ARG A 31 25.26 -11.75 -12.52
C ARG A 31 25.58 -12.86 -11.53
N ALA A 32 24.91 -12.95 -10.40
CA ALA A 32 25.09 -14.07 -9.48
C ALA A 32 23.78 -14.86 -9.37
N LEU A 33 23.62 -15.90 -10.20
CA LEU A 33 22.90 -17.18 -9.94
C LEU A 33 22.62 -17.90 -11.28
N PRO A 34 23.08 -19.16 -11.48
CA PRO A 34 22.75 -19.94 -12.66
C PRO A 34 21.40 -20.65 -12.50
N VAL A 35 20.60 -20.69 -13.58
CA VAL A 35 19.33 -21.45 -13.66
C VAL A 35 19.41 -22.42 -14.85
N GLU A 36 19.29 -23.72 -14.58
CA GLU A 36 19.09 -24.76 -15.60
C GLU A 36 17.60 -24.91 -15.97
N PRO A 37 17.26 -25.26 -17.22
CA PRO A 37 15.87 -25.36 -17.67
C PRO A 37 15.24 -26.75 -17.40
N ALA A 38 14.06 -26.77 -16.77
CA ALA A 38 13.21 -27.95 -16.65
C ALA A 38 12.17 -28.01 -17.77
N GLY A 39 11.91 -29.23 -18.25
CA GLY A 39 11.25 -29.55 -19.52
C GLY A 39 9.72 -29.41 -19.61
N THR A 40 9.28 -29.52 -20.87
CA THR A 40 7.93 -29.33 -21.42
C THR A 40 6.93 -30.42 -20.99
N PRO A 41 5.68 -30.09 -20.62
CA PRO A 41 4.59 -31.05 -20.55
C PRO A 41 3.81 -31.16 -21.87
N ALA A 42 3.34 -32.38 -22.15
CA ALA A 42 2.59 -32.81 -23.34
C ALA A 42 1.10 -32.37 -23.33
N PRO A 43 0.41 -32.33 -24.49
CA PRO A 43 -0.92 -31.73 -24.63
C PRO A 43 -2.06 -32.61 -24.11
N GLN A 44 -3.05 -31.99 -23.46
CA GLN A 44 -4.30 -32.63 -23.02
C GLN A 44 -5.44 -32.44 -24.04
N VAL A 45 -6.22 -33.51 -24.20
CA VAL A 45 -7.33 -33.71 -25.14
C VAL A 45 -8.61 -33.04 -24.63
N VAL A 46 -9.29 -32.31 -25.51
CA VAL A 46 -10.58 -31.62 -25.26
C VAL A 46 -11.75 -32.56 -25.62
N PRO A 47 -12.73 -32.82 -24.73
CA PRO A 47 -13.99 -33.46 -25.10
C PRO A 47 -15.02 -32.45 -25.64
N GLN A 48 -15.62 -32.83 -26.75
CA GLN A 48 -16.64 -32.12 -27.53
C GLN A 48 -18.02 -32.29 -26.86
N VAL A 49 -18.74 -31.19 -26.59
CA VAL A 49 -20.12 -31.20 -26.06
C VAL A 49 -21.09 -30.71 -27.13
N ALA A 50 -22.24 -31.41 -27.24
CA ALA A 50 -23.25 -31.37 -28.29
C ALA A 50 -24.07 -30.06 -28.37
N PRO A 51 -24.71 -29.76 -29.53
CA PRO A 51 -25.37 -28.49 -29.81
C PRO A 51 -26.77 -28.33 -29.16
N PRO A 52 -27.23 -27.08 -28.93
CA PRO A 52 -28.55 -26.79 -28.37
C PRO A 52 -29.69 -26.90 -29.40
N PRO A 53 -30.94 -27.14 -28.96
CA PRO A 53 -32.11 -27.26 -29.83
C PRO A 53 -32.66 -25.90 -30.33
N ALA A 54 -33.42 -26.00 -31.42
CA ALA A 54 -33.95 -24.92 -32.28
C ALA A 54 -35.11 -24.08 -31.65
N PRO A 55 -35.43 -22.90 -32.22
CA PRO A 55 -36.20 -21.84 -31.56
C PRO A 55 -37.74 -22.00 -31.64
N ILE A 56 -38.43 -21.46 -30.63
CA ILE A 56 -39.90 -21.40 -30.48
C ILE A 56 -40.44 -20.09 -31.10
N PRO A 57 -41.68 -20.04 -31.67
CA PRO A 57 -42.18 -18.90 -32.46
C PRO A 57 -42.50 -17.63 -31.66
N ALA A 58 -42.39 -16.50 -32.35
CA ALA A 58 -42.53 -15.13 -31.85
C ALA A 58 -43.90 -14.84 -31.19
N THR A 59 -43.85 -14.31 -29.96
CA THR A 59 -44.98 -13.64 -29.29
C THR A 59 -44.71 -12.13 -29.27
N GLN A 60 -45.77 -11.35 -29.48
CA GLN A 60 -45.77 -9.93 -29.82
C GLN A 60 -45.08 -9.03 -28.79
N ALA A 61 -44.34 -8.02 -29.29
CA ALA A 61 -43.61 -7.04 -28.51
C ALA A 61 -44.55 -6.05 -27.78
N PRO A 62 -44.31 -5.75 -26.49
CA PRO A 62 -44.88 -4.57 -25.86
C PRO A 62 -44.17 -3.30 -26.35
N VAL A 63 -44.97 -2.31 -26.73
CA VAL A 63 -44.56 -1.00 -27.24
C VAL A 63 -43.69 -0.28 -26.20
N THR A 64 -42.43 -0.01 -26.54
CA THR A 64 -41.53 0.82 -25.75
C THR A 64 -41.94 2.29 -25.84
N PRO A 65 -42.06 3.03 -24.72
CA PRO A 65 -42.16 4.48 -24.77
C PRO A 65 -40.82 5.07 -25.29
N PRO A 66 -40.83 6.26 -25.89
CA PRO A 66 -39.63 6.89 -26.47
C PRO A 66 -38.53 7.05 -25.41
N PRO A 67 -37.24 7.01 -25.81
CA PRO A 67 -36.14 7.16 -24.87
C PRO A 67 -36.30 8.48 -24.13
N ALA A 68 -36.40 8.40 -22.81
CA ALA A 68 -36.33 9.55 -21.94
C ALA A 68 -35.06 10.32 -22.32
N ALA A 69 -35.22 11.61 -22.59
CA ALA A 69 -34.11 12.53 -22.81
C ALA A 69 -33.04 12.27 -21.74
N PHE A 70 -31.80 12.05 -22.20
CA PHE A 70 -30.64 11.95 -21.33
C PHE A 70 -30.69 13.13 -20.36
N SER A 71 -31.06 12.84 -19.11
CA SER A 71 -30.90 13.80 -18.04
C SER A 71 -29.40 13.94 -17.89
N SER A 72 -28.87 15.03 -18.44
CA SER A 72 -27.53 15.51 -18.13
C SER A 72 -27.50 15.76 -16.63
N VAL A 73 -27.10 14.75 -15.87
CA VAL A 73 -26.77 14.91 -14.46
C VAL A 73 -25.72 16.02 -14.43
N PRO A 74 -25.93 17.10 -13.66
CA PRO A 74 -24.93 18.16 -13.57
C PRO A 74 -23.60 17.51 -13.13
N ALA A 75 -22.52 17.84 -13.82
CA ALA A 75 -21.18 17.30 -13.56
C ALA A 75 -20.76 17.64 -12.12
N GLY A 76 -21.07 16.73 -11.19
CA GLY A 76 -20.55 16.76 -9.84
C GLY A 76 -19.04 16.49 -9.85
N PRO A 77 -18.36 16.69 -8.72
CA PRO A 77 -16.96 16.29 -8.59
C PRO A 77 -16.82 14.79 -8.93
N ALA A 78 -15.67 14.42 -9.50
CA ALA A 78 -15.37 13.02 -9.76
C ALA A 78 -15.50 12.20 -8.46
N SER A 79 -16.07 11.00 -8.55
CA SER A 79 -16.17 10.13 -7.38
C SER A 79 -14.77 9.78 -6.85
N VAL A 80 -14.65 9.45 -5.56
CA VAL A 80 -13.37 9.02 -4.97
C VAL A 80 -12.83 7.78 -5.68
N ASN A 81 -13.71 6.88 -6.11
CA ASN A 81 -13.33 5.69 -6.86
C ASN A 81 -12.88 6.01 -8.29
N ASP A 82 -13.57 6.89 -9.02
CA ASP A 82 -13.12 7.32 -10.35
C ASP A 82 -11.78 8.04 -10.29
N THR A 83 -11.57 8.84 -9.25
CA THR A 83 -10.28 9.48 -8.98
C THR A 83 -9.19 8.42 -8.77
N ALA A 84 -9.46 7.37 -7.99
CA ALA A 84 -8.54 6.24 -7.79
C ALA A 84 -8.24 5.49 -9.08
N ARG A 85 -9.27 5.18 -9.86
CA ARG A 85 -9.12 4.51 -11.16
C ARG A 85 -8.31 5.37 -12.13
N PHE A 86 -8.60 6.66 -12.23
CA PHE A 86 -7.89 7.59 -13.09
C PHE A 86 -6.40 7.68 -12.75
N ILE A 87 -6.06 7.89 -11.47
CA ILE A 87 -4.67 7.99 -10.98
C ILE A 87 -3.94 6.66 -11.13
N ALA A 88 -4.67 5.54 -11.05
CA ALA A 88 -4.13 4.21 -11.27
C ALA A 88 -3.94 3.87 -12.76
N GLY A 89 -4.33 4.74 -13.70
CA GLY A 89 -4.34 4.43 -15.13
C GLY A 89 -5.33 3.32 -15.49
N LEU A 90 -6.48 3.26 -14.82
CA LEU A 90 -7.59 2.33 -15.07
C LEU A 90 -8.78 3.08 -15.68
N PRO A 91 -9.63 2.43 -16.50
CA PRO A 91 -10.82 3.06 -17.08
C PRO A 91 -11.75 3.62 -15.99
N VAL A 92 -12.23 4.85 -16.11
CA VAL A 92 -13.22 5.42 -15.17
C VAL A 92 -14.64 4.93 -15.49
N SER A 93 -15.59 5.15 -14.57
CA SER A 93 -16.99 4.81 -14.81
C SER A 93 -17.60 5.59 -15.97
N GLU A 94 -18.62 5.01 -16.61
CA GLU A 94 -19.40 5.69 -17.65
C GLU A 94 -20.04 6.96 -17.09
N GLY A 95 -19.97 8.07 -17.84
CA GLY A 95 -20.46 9.38 -17.40
C GLY A 95 -19.60 10.08 -16.37
N SER A 96 -18.44 9.51 -15.98
CA SER A 96 -17.49 10.19 -15.10
C SER A 96 -16.99 11.50 -15.74
N PRO A 97 -16.87 12.60 -14.98
CA PRO A 97 -16.30 13.85 -15.50
C PRO A 97 -14.83 13.72 -15.92
N LEU A 98 -14.16 12.62 -15.53
CA LEU A 98 -12.79 12.30 -15.92
C LEU A 98 -12.67 11.60 -17.28
N ALA A 99 -13.77 11.13 -17.88
CA ALA A 99 -13.74 10.35 -19.11
C ALA A 99 -13.07 11.09 -20.29
N GLY A 100 -13.22 12.42 -20.35
CA GLY A 100 -12.53 13.23 -21.36
C GLY A 100 -11.01 13.22 -21.19
N LEU A 101 -10.51 13.22 -19.94
CA LEU A 101 -9.07 13.22 -19.65
C LEU A 101 -8.41 11.87 -19.95
N THR A 102 -9.16 10.76 -19.95
CA THR A 102 -8.62 9.44 -20.30
C THR A 102 -8.34 9.28 -21.80
N LEU A 103 -8.81 10.21 -22.63
CA LEU A 103 -8.51 10.26 -24.06
C LEU A 103 -7.17 10.95 -24.36
N ASP A 104 -6.56 11.61 -23.37
CA ASP A 104 -5.27 12.27 -23.53
C ASP A 104 -4.15 11.23 -23.75
N PRO A 105 -3.28 11.39 -24.77
CA PRO A 105 -2.18 10.46 -25.02
C PRO A 105 -1.25 10.26 -23.81
N ALA A 106 -1.03 11.30 -22.99
CA ALA A 106 -0.21 11.18 -21.79
C ALA A 106 -0.86 10.26 -20.75
N TRP A 107 -2.19 10.30 -20.63
CA TRP A 107 -2.92 9.37 -19.76
C TRP A 107 -2.89 7.95 -20.30
N GLN A 108 -3.04 7.76 -21.62
CA GLN A 108 -2.97 6.42 -22.24
C GLN A 108 -1.59 5.79 -22.07
N GLN A 109 -0.52 6.57 -22.24
CA GLN A 109 0.84 6.12 -21.96
C GLN A 109 1.00 5.74 -20.48
N HIS A 110 0.41 6.53 -19.58
CA HIS A 110 0.43 6.26 -18.15
C HIS A 110 -0.32 4.98 -17.76
N ALA A 111 -1.47 4.72 -18.37
CA ALA A 111 -2.21 3.47 -18.21
C ALA A 111 -1.39 2.26 -18.65
N SER A 112 -0.79 2.31 -19.84
CA SER A 112 0.08 1.25 -20.37
C SER A 112 1.28 0.97 -19.47
N PHE A 113 1.92 2.03 -18.95
CA PHE A 113 3.03 1.88 -18.00
C PHE A 113 2.62 1.06 -16.77
N PHE A 114 1.49 1.42 -16.15
CA PHE A 114 1.04 0.72 -14.96
C PHE A 114 0.57 -0.71 -15.26
N ASP A 115 -0.05 -0.96 -16.41
CA ASP A 115 -0.43 -2.31 -16.84
C ASP A 115 0.79 -3.24 -16.90
N GLU A 116 1.87 -2.78 -17.54
CA GLU A 116 3.12 -3.53 -17.62
C GLU A 116 3.80 -3.72 -16.25
N ALA A 117 3.89 -2.64 -15.47
CA ALA A 117 4.52 -2.67 -14.16
C ALA A 117 3.77 -3.62 -13.20
N TRP A 118 2.44 -3.57 -13.22
CA TRP A 118 1.60 -4.42 -12.39
C TRP A 118 1.66 -5.89 -12.81
N ALA A 119 1.66 -6.17 -14.12
CA ALA A 119 1.81 -7.54 -14.63
C ALA A 119 3.15 -8.16 -14.19
N LYS A 120 4.24 -7.39 -14.27
CA LYS A 120 5.57 -7.82 -13.79
C LYS A 120 5.59 -8.06 -12.28
N LEU A 121 5.01 -7.15 -11.49
CA LEU A 121 4.90 -7.30 -10.03
C LEU A 121 4.12 -8.57 -9.64
N ALA A 122 2.95 -8.77 -10.25
CA ALA A 122 2.09 -9.91 -9.97
C ALA A 122 2.79 -11.24 -10.31
N ALA A 123 3.40 -11.33 -11.50
CA ALA A 123 4.11 -12.53 -11.94
C ALA A 123 5.34 -12.85 -11.06
N ARG A 124 6.09 -11.83 -10.65
CA ARG A 124 7.33 -12.01 -9.87
C ARG A 124 7.07 -12.28 -8.39
N GLN A 125 6.07 -11.64 -7.79
CA GLN A 125 5.90 -11.58 -6.34
C GLN A 125 4.61 -12.25 -5.88
N PHE A 126 3.46 -11.80 -6.40
CA PHE A 126 2.16 -12.19 -5.83
C PHE A 126 1.83 -13.66 -6.04
N THR A 127 2.23 -14.26 -7.16
CA THR A 127 2.05 -15.71 -7.38
C THR A 127 2.79 -16.52 -6.31
N GLY A 128 4.08 -16.24 -6.11
CA GLY A 128 4.88 -16.97 -5.12
C GLY A 128 4.39 -16.77 -3.70
N ILE A 129 3.94 -15.56 -3.35
CA ILE A 129 3.36 -15.28 -2.04
C ILE A 129 2.07 -16.11 -1.82
N ARG A 130 1.16 -16.16 -2.79
CA ARG A 130 -0.08 -16.95 -2.68
C ARG A 130 0.20 -18.44 -2.53
N GLU A 131 1.13 -18.97 -3.33
CA GLU A 131 1.53 -20.37 -3.23
C GLU A 131 2.17 -20.69 -1.87
N TRP A 132 2.99 -19.77 -1.35
CA TRP A 132 3.59 -19.90 -0.04
C TRP A 132 2.54 -19.83 1.09
N GLU A 133 1.60 -18.89 1.03
CA GLU A 133 0.54 -18.70 2.04
C GLU A 133 -0.31 -19.96 2.23
N VAL A 134 -0.73 -20.58 1.12
CA VAL A 134 -1.55 -21.81 1.14
C VAL A 134 -0.86 -22.92 1.94
N ASN A 135 0.47 -23.02 1.86
CA ASN A 135 1.24 -24.09 2.49
C ASN A 135 1.70 -23.74 3.91
N TYR A 136 2.02 -22.48 4.18
CA TYR A 136 2.78 -22.08 5.36
C TYR A 136 2.09 -21.06 6.26
N LEU A 137 1.03 -20.41 5.78
CA LEU A 137 0.28 -19.40 6.51
C LEU A 137 -1.25 -19.55 6.39
N PRO A 138 -1.82 -20.77 6.48
CA PRO A 138 -3.26 -20.99 6.27
C PRO A 138 -4.13 -20.22 7.27
N ASP A 139 -3.64 -20.04 8.50
CA ASP A 139 -4.37 -19.32 9.55
C ASP A 139 -4.50 -17.81 9.26
N ALA A 140 -3.55 -17.22 8.53
CA ALA A 140 -3.63 -15.82 8.12
C ALA A 140 -4.62 -15.56 7.00
N THR A 141 -4.97 -16.60 6.25
CA THR A 141 -6.01 -16.53 5.22
C THR A 141 -7.42 -16.64 5.80
N GLN A 142 -7.56 -16.93 7.10
CA GLN A 142 -8.85 -16.88 7.78
C GLN A 142 -9.28 -15.42 8.01
N PRO A 143 -10.59 -15.14 8.20
CA PRO A 143 -11.05 -13.82 8.57
C PRO A 143 -10.37 -13.32 9.85
N LEU A 144 -9.73 -12.15 9.76
CA LEU A 144 -9.10 -11.48 10.89
C LEU A 144 -9.82 -10.15 11.18
N PRO A 145 -9.98 -9.76 12.45
CA PRO A 145 -10.56 -8.46 12.77
C PRO A 145 -9.64 -7.32 12.32
N VAL A 146 -8.33 -7.52 12.46
CA VAL A 146 -7.32 -6.49 12.20
C VAL A 146 -6.00 -7.07 11.73
N VAL A 147 -5.28 -6.30 10.92
CA VAL A 147 -3.86 -6.50 10.60
C VAL A 147 -3.08 -5.25 10.97
N PHE A 148 -1.99 -5.42 11.71
CA PHE A 148 -1.07 -4.34 12.05
C PHE A 148 0.15 -4.38 11.13
N TYR A 149 0.46 -3.26 10.48
CA TYR A 149 1.68 -3.12 9.68
C TYR A 149 2.43 -1.87 10.14
N MET A 150 3.35 -2.09 11.08
CA MET A 150 4.17 -1.02 11.65
C MET A 150 5.36 -0.75 10.73
N PHE A 151 5.77 0.53 10.64
CA PHE A 151 6.82 0.97 9.72
C PHE A 151 6.51 0.69 8.25
N SER A 152 5.22 0.69 7.88
CA SER A 152 4.74 0.24 6.57
C SER A 152 4.95 1.24 5.44
N GLY A 153 5.06 2.52 5.77
CA GLY A 153 4.77 3.58 4.81
C GLY A 153 3.40 3.34 4.14
N PRO A 154 3.25 3.61 2.83
CA PRO A 154 2.02 3.37 2.10
C PRO A 154 1.88 1.94 1.53
N ASP A 155 2.62 0.95 2.03
CA ASP A 155 2.60 -0.43 1.51
C ASP A 155 1.33 -1.21 1.92
N PHE A 156 0.19 -0.86 1.34
CA PHE A 156 -1.03 -1.66 1.52
C PHE A 156 -0.97 -3.02 0.81
N LEU A 157 -0.22 -3.13 -0.29
CA LEU A 157 -0.27 -4.31 -1.16
C LEU A 157 0.20 -5.56 -0.47
N TYR A 158 1.31 -5.50 0.27
CA TYR A 158 1.82 -6.69 0.96
C TYR A 158 0.96 -7.07 2.16
N ALA A 159 0.42 -6.10 2.91
CA ALA A 159 -0.52 -6.40 4.00
C ALA A 159 -1.76 -7.13 3.47
N HIS A 160 -2.33 -6.64 2.36
CA HIS A 160 -3.47 -7.29 1.72
C HIS A 160 -3.10 -8.63 1.07
N GLN A 161 -1.89 -8.77 0.54
CA GLN A 161 -1.49 -10.04 -0.07
C GLN A 161 -1.36 -11.14 1.02
N PHE A 162 -0.68 -10.86 2.15
CA PHE A 162 -0.51 -11.80 3.27
C PHE A 162 -1.76 -12.05 4.11
N PHE A 163 -2.67 -11.06 4.19
CA PHE A 163 -3.85 -11.13 5.04
C PHE A 163 -5.11 -10.62 4.32
N PRO A 164 -5.52 -11.21 3.18
CA PRO A 164 -6.53 -10.65 2.28
C PRO A 164 -7.91 -10.50 2.90
N ASN A 165 -8.20 -11.30 3.94
CA ASN A 165 -9.50 -11.41 4.58
C ASN A 165 -9.59 -10.61 5.89
N ALA A 166 -8.64 -9.70 6.16
CA ALA A 166 -8.73 -8.82 7.30
C ALA A 166 -9.83 -7.76 7.13
N SER A 167 -10.61 -7.52 8.18
CA SER A 167 -11.66 -6.50 8.18
C SER A 167 -11.07 -5.08 8.23
N SER A 168 -9.96 -4.92 8.96
CA SER A 168 -9.22 -3.66 9.07
C SER A 168 -7.72 -3.87 8.87
N TYR A 169 -7.08 -2.93 8.18
CA TYR A 169 -5.63 -2.84 8.04
C TYR A 169 -5.19 -1.53 8.71
N ILE A 170 -4.28 -1.61 9.67
CA ILE A 170 -3.72 -0.43 10.35
C ILE A 170 -2.25 -0.33 10.00
N LEU A 171 -1.96 0.64 9.16
CA LEU A 171 -0.63 0.99 8.69
C LEU A 171 -0.13 2.21 9.46
N ALA A 172 1.17 2.26 9.72
CA ALA A 172 1.80 3.38 10.41
C ALA A 172 3.18 3.69 9.84
N GLY A 173 3.44 4.99 9.64
CA GLY A 173 4.71 5.51 9.17
C GLY A 173 4.89 6.97 9.57
N THR A 174 5.97 7.59 9.08
CA THR A 174 6.26 9.02 9.36
C THR A 174 5.92 9.92 8.17
N GLU A 175 5.49 9.32 7.07
CA GLU A 175 5.17 10.02 5.84
C GLU A 175 3.88 10.83 5.99
N PRO A 176 3.81 12.00 5.35
CA PRO A 176 2.59 12.79 5.36
C PRO A 176 1.48 12.09 4.58
N ILE A 177 0.25 12.23 5.05
CA ILE A 177 -0.95 11.70 4.39
C ILE A 177 -1.20 12.41 3.05
N GLY A 178 -1.06 13.74 3.05
CA GLY A 178 -1.36 14.59 1.89
C GLY A 178 -2.81 15.08 1.89
N GLN A 179 -3.29 15.43 0.69
CA GLN A 179 -4.65 15.93 0.44
C GLN A 179 -5.39 14.99 -0.51
N LEU A 180 -6.72 15.15 -0.61
CA LEU A 180 -7.48 14.48 -1.65
C LEU A 180 -6.99 14.97 -3.03
N PRO A 181 -6.69 14.05 -3.96
CA PRO A 181 -6.28 14.44 -5.31
C PRO A 181 -7.41 15.17 -6.05
N ASP A 182 -7.14 16.37 -6.56
CA ASP A 182 -8.06 17.11 -7.44
C ASP A 182 -7.62 16.94 -8.91
N VAL A 183 -7.90 15.76 -9.45
CA VAL A 183 -7.44 15.35 -10.79
C VAL A 183 -8.04 16.18 -11.93
N LEU A 184 -9.20 16.80 -11.73
CA LEU A 184 -9.82 17.66 -12.74
C LEU A 184 -9.03 18.95 -12.96
N ARG A 185 -8.23 19.39 -11.96
CA ARG A 185 -7.38 20.59 -12.08
C ARG A 185 -6.12 20.38 -12.91
N PHE A 186 -5.75 19.12 -13.20
CA PHE A 186 -4.50 18.82 -13.91
C PHE A 186 -4.69 18.64 -15.42
N GLY A 187 -5.88 18.93 -15.97
CA GLY A 187 -6.12 18.85 -17.41
C GLY A 187 -5.18 19.72 -18.25
N GLY A 188 -4.97 19.32 -19.51
CA GLY A 188 -4.10 20.04 -20.44
C GLY A 188 -2.60 19.81 -20.17
N PRO A 189 -1.72 20.82 -20.38
CA PRO A 189 -0.27 20.63 -20.35
C PRO A 189 0.31 20.14 -19.01
N ALA A 190 -0.43 20.28 -17.90
CA ALA A 190 -0.01 19.85 -16.58
C ALA A 190 -0.19 18.34 -16.33
N LEU A 191 -0.98 17.63 -17.16
CA LEU A 191 -1.33 16.24 -16.90
C LEU A 191 -0.10 15.31 -16.98
N ALA A 192 0.65 15.41 -18.07
CA ALA A 192 1.83 14.58 -18.31
C ALA A 192 2.88 14.65 -17.18
N PRO A 193 3.34 15.84 -16.72
CA PRO A 193 4.34 15.90 -15.66
C PRO A 193 3.80 15.38 -14.30
N VAL A 194 2.52 15.59 -13.98
CA VAL A 194 1.89 15.03 -12.76
C VAL A 194 1.95 13.50 -12.78
N LEU A 195 1.52 12.90 -13.90
CA LEU A 195 1.48 11.44 -14.06
C LEU A 195 2.89 10.83 -14.06
N GLN A 196 3.87 11.48 -14.70
CA GLN A 196 5.27 11.02 -14.70
C GLN A 196 5.90 11.07 -13.31
N ASN A 197 5.59 12.10 -12.51
CA ASN A 197 6.05 12.16 -11.13
C ASN A 197 5.50 11.01 -10.30
N LEU A 198 4.20 10.71 -10.43
CA LEU A 198 3.58 9.57 -9.76
C LEU A 198 4.22 8.23 -10.16
N GLN A 199 4.51 8.04 -11.47
CA GLN A 199 5.22 6.85 -11.96
C GLN A 199 6.59 6.72 -11.29
N ARG A 200 7.35 7.81 -11.17
CA ARG A 200 8.67 7.81 -10.53
C ARG A 200 8.58 7.43 -9.05
N SER A 201 7.64 8.02 -8.31
CA SER A 201 7.40 7.73 -6.89
C SER A 201 7.07 6.25 -6.63
N LEU A 202 6.41 5.60 -7.60
CA LEU A 202 6.00 4.20 -7.50
C LEU A 202 6.99 3.23 -8.13
N ASN A 203 7.95 3.70 -8.92
CA ASN A 203 8.88 2.83 -9.62
C ASN A 203 9.70 1.96 -8.65
N SER A 204 10.13 2.53 -7.52
CA SER A 204 10.93 1.80 -6.52
C SER A 204 10.14 0.68 -5.86
N VAL A 205 8.91 0.93 -5.38
CA VAL A 205 8.08 -0.11 -4.76
C VAL A 205 7.64 -1.18 -5.76
N LEU A 206 7.32 -0.79 -6.99
CA LEU A 206 6.91 -1.73 -8.05
C LEU A 206 8.08 -2.58 -8.56
N SER A 207 9.32 -2.07 -8.51
CA SER A 207 10.51 -2.78 -9.01
C SER A 207 11.26 -3.60 -7.95
N PHE A 208 11.30 -3.09 -6.71
CA PHE A 208 12.14 -3.62 -5.63
C PHE A 208 11.35 -4.08 -4.40
N SER A 209 10.02 -3.96 -4.42
CA SER A 209 9.14 -4.40 -3.33
C SER A 209 9.24 -3.58 -2.05
N PHE A 210 10.06 -2.54 -1.94
CA PHE A 210 10.10 -1.64 -0.79
C PHE A 210 10.21 -0.18 -1.25
N PHE A 211 9.84 0.74 -0.36
CA PHE A 211 10.08 2.16 -0.58
C PHE A 211 11.44 2.56 0.00
N ILE A 212 12.15 3.46 -0.69
CA ILE A 212 13.42 4.02 -0.20
C ILE A 212 13.12 5.36 0.48
N THR A 213 13.34 5.46 1.80
CA THR A 213 12.95 6.60 2.65
C THR A 213 13.45 7.95 2.15
N LYS A 214 14.66 7.99 1.58
CA LYS A 214 15.26 9.21 1.00
C LYS A 214 14.48 9.70 -0.22
N ASP A 215 14.11 8.79 -1.10
CA ASP A 215 13.37 9.10 -2.33
C ASP A 215 11.90 9.40 -2.00
N MET A 216 11.30 8.71 -1.02
CA MET A 216 9.96 9.01 -0.53
C MET A 216 9.82 10.45 -0.04
N LYS A 217 10.81 10.96 0.70
CA LYS A 217 10.73 12.35 1.20
C LYS A 217 10.69 13.37 0.07
N SER A 218 11.48 13.19 -0.99
CA SER A 218 11.45 14.06 -2.17
C SER A 218 10.19 13.85 -3.00
N ASP A 219 9.76 12.60 -3.17
CA ASP A 219 8.67 12.23 -4.06
C ASP A 219 7.30 12.61 -3.49
N LEU A 220 7.10 12.46 -2.18
CA LEU A 220 5.85 12.77 -1.49
C LEU A 220 5.67 14.26 -1.17
N GLN A 221 6.69 15.09 -1.44
CA GLN A 221 6.67 16.55 -1.23
C GLN A 221 6.36 17.34 -2.51
N ASN A 222 6.30 16.70 -3.68
CA ASN A 222 6.01 17.39 -4.95
C ASN A 222 4.55 17.87 -5.03
N GLU A 223 4.36 19.11 -5.48
CA GLU A 223 3.21 19.96 -5.14
C GLU A 223 1.80 19.40 -5.46
N GLN A 224 1.66 18.52 -6.46
CA GLN A 224 0.36 18.17 -7.06
C GLN A 224 -0.24 16.83 -6.59
N LEU A 225 0.59 15.85 -6.18
CA LEU A 225 0.16 14.55 -5.63
C LEU A 225 1.01 14.20 -4.40
N GLN A 226 0.84 15.00 -3.35
CA GLN A 226 1.62 14.87 -2.11
C GLN A 226 1.11 13.74 -1.21
N GLY A 227 2.04 13.13 -0.48
CA GLY A 227 1.75 12.20 0.61
C GLY A 227 1.34 10.78 0.20
N THR A 228 1.01 9.97 1.19
CA THR A 228 0.71 8.54 1.03
C THR A 228 -0.64 8.26 0.39
N LEU A 229 -1.58 9.22 0.44
CA LEU A 229 -2.95 9.00 -0.03
C LEU A 229 -3.04 8.69 -1.53
N PRO A 230 -2.40 9.43 -2.47
CA PRO A 230 -2.35 9.04 -3.88
C PRO A 230 -1.81 7.62 -4.13
N ILE A 231 -0.87 7.15 -3.31
CA ILE A 231 -0.33 5.78 -3.43
C ILE A 231 -1.38 4.75 -3.01
N PHE A 232 -2.12 5.00 -1.93
CA PHE A 232 -3.24 4.13 -1.54
C PHE A 232 -4.33 4.08 -2.61
N TYR A 233 -4.63 5.20 -3.28
CA TYR A 233 -5.55 5.22 -4.42
C TYR A 233 -5.11 4.23 -5.51
N VAL A 234 -3.84 4.30 -5.93
CA VAL A 234 -3.27 3.39 -6.93
C VAL A 234 -3.35 1.94 -6.47
N PHE A 235 -2.86 1.65 -5.27
CA PHE A 235 -2.77 0.29 -4.75
C PHE A 235 -4.13 -0.37 -4.56
N LEU A 236 -5.11 0.34 -4.00
CA LEU A 236 -6.46 -0.18 -3.82
C LEU A 236 -7.12 -0.44 -5.19
N ALA A 237 -7.08 0.54 -6.11
CA ALA A 237 -7.70 0.40 -7.42
C ALA A 237 -7.07 -0.74 -8.24
N ARG A 238 -5.74 -0.85 -8.24
CA ARG A 238 -5.00 -1.91 -8.96
C ARG A 238 -5.10 -3.27 -8.29
N ALA A 239 -5.36 -3.34 -6.98
CA ALA A 239 -5.76 -4.56 -6.29
C ALA A 239 -7.24 -4.95 -6.53
N GLY A 240 -7.93 -4.28 -7.46
CA GLY A 240 -9.32 -4.55 -7.81
C GLY A 240 -10.33 -4.07 -6.77
N LYS A 241 -9.94 -3.18 -5.85
CA LYS A 241 -10.81 -2.65 -4.81
C LYS A 241 -11.55 -1.43 -5.29
N THR A 242 -12.79 -1.28 -4.83
CA THR A 242 -13.61 -0.09 -5.04
C THR A 242 -13.59 0.74 -3.77
N ILE A 243 -13.07 1.96 -3.84
CA ILE A 243 -13.05 2.89 -2.70
C ILE A 243 -14.44 3.50 -2.56
N THR A 244 -15.02 3.39 -1.36
CA THR A 244 -16.38 3.88 -1.08
C THR A 244 -16.39 5.15 -0.26
N ASP A 245 -15.41 5.35 0.62
CA ASP A 245 -15.30 6.54 1.47
C ASP A 245 -13.84 6.81 1.87
N ILE A 246 -13.50 8.09 2.00
CA ILE A 246 -12.24 8.55 2.57
C ILE A 246 -12.52 9.67 3.56
N SER A 247 -12.03 9.50 4.78
CA SER A 247 -12.14 10.49 5.85
C SER A 247 -10.79 10.75 6.50
N PHE A 248 -10.46 12.03 6.69
CA PHE A 248 -9.34 12.44 7.53
C PHE A 248 -9.78 12.36 8.99
N ILE A 249 -8.90 11.79 9.81
CA ILE A 249 -9.15 11.55 11.23
C ILE A 249 -7.94 11.94 12.07
N THR A 250 -8.16 12.10 13.36
CA THR A 250 -7.10 12.17 14.35
C THR A 250 -7.38 11.21 15.49
N LEU A 251 -6.34 10.80 16.21
CA LEU A 251 -6.47 10.08 17.48
C LEU A 251 -6.18 11.03 18.64
N ASP A 252 -7.09 11.08 19.60
CA ASP A 252 -6.81 11.70 20.90
C ASP A 252 -5.84 10.85 21.73
N LYS A 253 -5.41 11.36 22.88
CA LYS A 253 -4.51 10.64 23.82
C LYS A 253 -5.06 9.31 24.37
N ASN A 254 -6.34 9.02 24.17
CA ASN A 254 -7.01 7.80 24.58
C ASN A 254 -7.23 6.82 23.41
N GLY A 255 -6.83 7.19 22.19
CA GLY A 255 -7.04 6.40 20.98
C GLY A 255 -8.45 6.52 20.40
N ARG A 256 -9.20 7.57 20.77
CA ARG A 256 -10.51 7.85 20.18
C ARG A 256 -10.34 8.56 18.85
N VAL A 257 -11.09 8.09 17.85
CA VAL A 257 -11.11 8.66 16.51
C VAL A 257 -11.98 9.91 16.51
N GLU A 258 -11.39 11.03 16.09
CA GLU A 258 -12.10 12.29 15.89
C GLU A 258 -11.99 12.74 14.42
N PRO A 259 -13.06 13.30 13.81
CA PRO A 259 -12.99 13.87 12.47
C PRO A 259 -11.92 14.96 12.39
N ALA A 260 -11.19 15.02 11.28
CA ALA A 260 -10.16 16.02 11.05
C ALA A 260 -10.33 16.71 9.70
N SER A 261 -9.77 17.91 9.60
CA SER A 261 -9.53 18.52 8.29
C SER A 261 -8.23 17.98 7.68
N PRO A 262 -8.09 17.96 6.34
CA PRO A 262 -6.82 17.61 5.71
C PRO A 262 -5.70 18.51 6.27
N ASN A 263 -4.58 17.91 6.67
CA ASN A 263 -3.42 18.61 7.26
C ASN A 263 -3.67 19.29 8.62
N ASP A 264 -4.58 18.79 9.45
CA ASP A 264 -4.58 19.18 10.87
C ASP A 264 -3.24 18.79 11.51
N LYS A 265 -2.45 19.80 11.91
CA LYS A 265 -1.11 19.65 12.51
C LYS A 265 -1.13 19.85 14.03
N SER A 266 -2.29 19.72 14.67
CA SER A 266 -2.36 19.82 16.13
C SER A 266 -1.37 18.84 16.75
N LYS A 267 -0.40 19.37 17.50
CA LYS A 267 0.73 18.60 18.06
C LYS A 267 0.29 17.59 19.13
N SER A 268 -0.96 17.65 19.59
CA SER A 268 -1.49 16.81 20.67
C SER A 268 -2.28 15.61 20.19
N VAL A 269 -2.40 15.40 18.88
CA VAL A 269 -3.19 14.32 18.28
C VAL A 269 -2.39 13.62 17.19
N THR A 270 -2.68 12.35 16.96
CA THR A 270 -2.04 11.57 15.90
C THR A 270 -2.89 11.65 14.63
N PRO A 271 -2.42 12.28 13.54
CA PRO A 271 -3.19 12.39 12.31
C PRO A 271 -3.26 11.05 11.57
N GLY A 272 -4.41 10.81 10.93
CA GLY A 272 -4.66 9.61 10.16
C GLY A 272 -5.64 9.81 9.01
N VAL A 273 -5.73 8.81 8.14
CA VAL A 273 -6.76 8.69 7.12
C VAL A 273 -7.42 7.33 7.24
N LYS A 274 -8.74 7.32 7.12
CA LYS A 274 -9.57 6.13 7.01
C LYS A 274 -10.05 6.01 5.58
N VAL A 275 -9.78 4.87 4.95
CA VAL A 275 -10.23 4.52 3.61
C VAL A 275 -11.12 3.29 3.72
N THR A 276 -12.39 3.42 3.35
CA THR A 276 -13.32 2.28 3.28
C THR A 276 -13.39 1.79 1.85
N PHE A 277 -13.32 0.47 1.66
CA PHE A 277 -13.32 -0.14 0.33
C PHE A 277 -14.01 -1.51 0.34
N VAL A 278 -14.36 -2.00 -0.86
CA VAL A 278 -14.92 -3.33 -1.08
C VAL A 278 -14.13 -4.09 -2.14
N GLY A 279 -14.05 -5.42 -2.00
CA GLY A 279 -13.36 -6.32 -2.94
C GLY A 279 -14.10 -6.63 -4.25
N GLY A 280 -15.27 -6.03 -4.47
CA GLY A 280 -16.13 -6.26 -5.62
C GLY A 280 -17.61 -6.17 -5.23
N PRO A 281 -18.54 -6.25 -6.20
CA PRO A 281 -19.97 -6.24 -5.91
C PRO A 281 -20.35 -7.36 -4.92
N GLY A 282 -20.98 -7.00 -3.81
CA GLY A 282 -21.37 -7.94 -2.75
C GLY A 282 -20.26 -8.38 -1.80
N GLY A 283 -19.02 -7.88 -1.97
CA GLY A 283 -17.92 -8.12 -1.04
C GLY A 283 -18.13 -7.39 0.29
N ALA A 284 -17.60 -7.96 1.38
CA ALA A 284 -17.59 -7.29 2.68
C ALA A 284 -16.77 -5.99 2.62
N ALA A 285 -17.24 -4.97 3.33
CA ALA A 285 -16.48 -3.73 3.50
C ALA A 285 -15.23 -3.99 4.35
N GLN A 286 -14.10 -3.50 3.86
CA GLN A 286 -12.82 -3.49 4.56
C GLN A 286 -12.38 -2.04 4.79
N THR A 287 -11.56 -1.83 5.82
CA THR A 287 -11.05 -0.51 6.16
C THR A 287 -9.53 -0.50 6.16
N LEU A 288 -8.93 0.50 5.52
CA LEU A 288 -7.53 0.85 5.67
C LEU A 288 -7.43 2.11 6.53
N TYR A 289 -6.68 2.01 7.62
CA TYR A 289 -6.21 3.16 8.39
C TYR A 289 -4.73 3.35 8.11
N TYR A 290 -4.33 4.59 7.86
CA TYR A 290 -2.92 4.98 7.88
C TYR A 290 -2.74 6.15 8.86
N PHE A 291 -1.80 6.01 9.79
CA PHE A 291 -1.46 7.04 10.76
C PHE A 291 -0.03 7.53 10.57
N THR A 292 0.15 8.85 10.59
CA THR A 292 1.49 9.46 10.64
C THR A 292 1.91 9.58 12.09
N THR A 293 2.81 8.71 12.55
CA THR A 293 3.23 8.63 13.96
C THR A 293 4.69 8.21 14.10
N ASP A 294 5.33 8.70 15.16
CA ASP A 294 6.62 8.19 15.61
C ASP A 294 6.40 6.97 16.51
N LEU A 295 6.93 5.82 16.06
CA LEU A 295 6.79 4.53 16.75
C LEU A 295 7.91 4.25 17.76
N SER A 296 8.83 5.20 17.96
CA SER A 296 9.79 5.12 19.06
C SER A 296 9.08 5.15 20.41
N ASP A 297 9.74 4.63 21.44
CA ASP A 297 9.22 4.61 22.80
C ASP A 297 8.97 6.03 23.34
N GLU A 298 9.74 7.02 22.86
CA GLU A 298 9.49 8.43 23.13
C GLU A 298 8.27 8.96 22.35
N GLY A 299 8.19 8.66 21.05
CA GLY A 299 7.05 9.01 20.20
C GLY A 299 5.73 8.50 20.78
N ILE A 300 5.67 7.22 21.14
CA ILE A 300 4.51 6.57 21.76
C ILE A 300 4.20 7.17 23.14
N ARG A 301 5.22 7.54 23.93
CA ARG A 301 5.00 8.20 25.23
C ARG A 301 4.35 9.58 25.05
N ASN A 302 4.78 10.32 24.03
CA ASN A 302 4.26 11.65 23.72
C ASN A 302 2.87 11.59 23.05
N GLN A 303 2.63 10.56 22.24
CA GLN A 303 1.38 10.33 21.51
C GLN A 303 0.85 8.91 21.74
N PRO A 304 0.34 8.59 22.95
CA PRO A 304 -0.08 7.24 23.29
C PRO A 304 -1.37 6.79 22.60
N GLY A 305 -2.07 7.70 21.94
CA GLY A 305 -3.35 7.44 21.28
C GLY A 305 -3.28 6.33 20.23
N PHE A 306 -2.18 6.26 19.48
CA PHE A 306 -2.01 5.28 18.43
C PHE A 306 -2.05 3.83 18.97
N LEU A 307 -1.18 3.48 19.93
CA LEU A 307 -1.20 2.11 20.47
C LEU A 307 -2.52 1.78 21.17
N LYS A 308 -3.14 2.72 21.87
CA LYS A 308 -4.46 2.50 22.49
C LYS A 308 -5.55 2.23 21.45
N PHE A 309 -5.52 2.93 20.31
CA PHE A 309 -6.41 2.66 19.20
C PHE A 309 -6.20 1.26 18.64
N CYS A 310 -4.94 0.83 18.48
CA CYS A 310 -4.59 -0.51 18.02
C CYS A 310 -5.04 -1.59 19.03
N GLU A 311 -4.80 -1.40 20.32
CA GLU A 311 -5.25 -2.29 21.41
C GLU A 311 -6.77 -2.50 21.38
N ALA A 312 -7.53 -1.43 21.13
CA ALA A 312 -8.99 -1.48 21.04
C ALA A 312 -9.51 -2.32 19.85
N GLN A 313 -8.68 -2.59 18.84
CA GLN A 313 -9.05 -3.50 17.73
C GLN A 313 -8.90 -4.98 18.08
N GLY A 314 -8.28 -5.30 19.22
CA GLY A 314 -8.06 -6.67 19.69
C GLY A 314 -6.81 -7.33 19.08
N THR A 315 -6.89 -8.65 18.87
CA THR A 315 -5.76 -9.46 18.40
C THR A 315 -5.92 -9.82 16.93
N GLY A 316 -4.87 -9.59 16.14
CA GLY A 316 -4.88 -9.70 14.68
C GLY A 316 -3.70 -10.45 14.08
N GLY A 317 -3.44 -10.22 12.79
CA GLY A 317 -2.17 -10.56 12.15
C GLY A 317 -1.23 -9.36 12.15
N SER A 318 0.06 -9.59 11.99
CA SER A 318 1.04 -8.51 11.78
C SER A 318 1.96 -8.78 10.61
N LEU A 319 2.31 -7.71 9.91
CA LEU A 319 3.33 -7.69 8.88
C LEU A 319 4.43 -6.71 9.30
N LEU A 320 5.69 -7.11 9.08
CA LEU A 320 6.86 -6.25 9.23
C LEU A 320 7.77 -6.48 8.04
N LYS A 321 8.25 -5.40 7.43
CA LYS A 321 9.08 -5.51 6.23
C LYS A 321 9.86 -4.22 6.05
N SER A 322 11.16 -4.37 5.81
CA SER A 322 12.10 -3.25 5.67
C SER A 322 12.01 -2.26 6.84
N ALA A 323 11.79 -2.75 8.05
CA ALA A 323 11.63 -1.99 9.28
C ALA A 323 12.95 -1.44 9.85
N SER A 324 14.02 -1.43 9.04
CA SER A 324 15.32 -0.83 9.35
C SER A 324 15.94 -1.32 10.68
N TYR A 325 15.63 -2.56 11.11
CA TYR A 325 16.10 -3.15 12.35
C TYR A 325 15.74 -2.35 13.62
N LEU A 326 14.79 -1.41 13.56
CA LEU A 326 14.48 -0.51 14.67
C LEU A 326 14.07 -1.26 15.95
N MET A 327 13.36 -2.38 15.82
CA MET A 327 12.93 -3.20 16.96
C MET A 327 14.03 -4.08 17.57
N PHE A 328 15.24 -4.08 17.02
CA PHE A 328 16.42 -4.61 17.70
C PHE A 328 16.94 -3.62 18.75
N GLU A 329 16.65 -2.33 18.60
CA GLU A 329 17.08 -1.29 19.51
C GLU A 329 16.18 -1.20 20.75
N ASN A 330 16.74 -0.69 21.84
CA ASN A 330 15.98 -0.44 23.08
C ASN A 330 15.01 0.75 22.97
N GLY A 331 15.04 1.49 21.87
CA GLY A 331 14.17 2.63 21.64
C GLY A 331 12.80 2.28 21.04
N PHE A 332 12.53 1.01 20.71
CA PHE A 332 11.30 0.59 20.03
C PHE A 332 10.66 -0.63 20.73
N THR A 333 10.85 -0.74 22.04
CA THR A 333 10.38 -1.89 22.82
C THR A 333 8.86 -1.94 22.91
N ARG A 334 8.19 -0.78 23.02
CA ARG A 334 6.73 -0.71 23.18
C ARG A 334 5.98 -1.24 21.97
N VAL A 335 6.39 -0.84 20.77
CA VAL A 335 5.77 -1.34 19.53
C VAL A 335 6.07 -2.82 19.32
N ARG A 336 7.30 -3.27 19.61
CA ARG A 336 7.68 -4.69 19.58
C ARG A 336 6.81 -5.53 20.51
N ASP A 337 6.70 -5.11 21.77
CA ASP A 337 5.95 -5.84 22.80
C ASP A 337 4.45 -5.84 22.50
N PHE A 338 3.91 -4.73 21.96
CA PHE A 338 2.54 -4.67 21.46
C PHE A 338 2.30 -5.74 20.39
N LEU A 339 3.15 -5.81 19.36
CA LEU A 339 2.99 -6.80 18.29
C LEU A 339 3.06 -8.23 18.82
N LEU A 340 3.99 -8.53 19.74
CA LEU A 340 4.12 -9.85 20.39
C LEU A 340 2.94 -10.22 21.29
N GLN A 341 2.17 -9.24 21.78
CA GLN A 341 1.00 -9.45 22.64
C GLN A 341 -0.32 -9.50 21.85
N HIS A 342 -0.42 -8.74 20.75
CA HIS A 342 -1.66 -8.53 20.00
C HIS A 342 -1.68 -9.21 18.62
N SER A 343 -0.70 -10.08 18.33
CA SER A 343 -0.67 -10.85 17.08
C SER A 343 -0.89 -12.34 17.31
N LYS A 344 -1.67 -12.97 16.43
CA LYS A 344 -1.79 -14.43 16.30
C LYS A 344 -0.73 -15.00 15.35
N ALA A 345 -0.36 -14.20 14.35
CA ALA A 345 0.66 -14.52 13.36
C ALA A 345 1.44 -13.25 13.04
N ILE A 346 2.76 -13.39 12.90
CA ILE A 346 3.65 -12.31 12.46
C ILE A 346 4.41 -12.82 11.24
N VAL A 347 4.23 -12.15 10.10
CA VAL A 347 5.07 -12.33 8.92
C VAL A 347 6.09 -11.22 8.94
N GLN A 348 7.37 -11.57 8.91
CA GLN A 348 8.44 -10.57 8.91
C GLN A 348 9.65 -10.99 8.09
N ASP A 349 10.38 -10.00 7.59
CA ASP A 349 11.77 -10.17 7.17
C ASP A 349 12.73 -10.03 8.37
N ASP A 350 14.03 -10.15 8.10
CA ASP A 350 15.14 -10.06 9.03
C ASP A 350 15.24 -8.71 9.76
N SER A 351 14.67 -7.64 9.17
CA SER A 351 14.69 -6.29 9.74
C SER A 351 13.59 -6.04 10.79
N GLY A 352 12.70 -7.02 11.01
CA GLY A 352 11.58 -6.93 11.95
C GLY A 352 11.97 -7.10 13.43
N ILE A 353 11.25 -7.96 14.14
CA ILE A 353 11.48 -8.27 15.55
C ILE A 353 12.64 -9.27 15.67
N PRO A 354 13.63 -9.02 16.54
CA PRO A 354 14.71 -9.97 16.79
C PRO A 354 14.18 -11.33 17.25
N ILE A 355 14.72 -12.41 16.70
CA ILE A 355 14.32 -13.80 17.05
C ILE A 355 14.38 -14.04 18.56
N SER A 356 15.38 -13.46 19.25
CA SER A 356 15.54 -13.58 20.70
C SER A 356 14.41 -12.96 21.53
N ALA A 357 13.55 -12.12 20.95
CA ALA A 357 12.38 -11.57 21.62
C ALA A 357 11.15 -12.49 21.56
N PHE A 358 11.17 -13.54 20.73
CA PHE A 358 10.07 -14.50 20.66
C PHE A 358 10.20 -15.57 21.74
N ASP A 359 9.22 -15.60 22.64
CA ASP A 359 9.09 -16.66 23.64
C ASP A 359 8.71 -17.99 22.96
N SER A 360 9.58 -19.00 23.06
CA SER A 360 9.38 -20.33 22.48
C SER A 360 8.19 -21.10 23.08
N GLY A 361 7.71 -20.71 24.27
CA GLY A 361 6.49 -21.26 24.86
C GLY A 361 5.21 -20.70 24.26
N ARG A 362 5.30 -19.58 23.52
CA ARG A 362 4.16 -18.86 22.93
C ARG A 362 4.17 -18.85 21.41
N TRP A 363 5.34 -18.89 20.79
CA TRP A 363 5.53 -18.71 19.36
C TRP A 363 6.15 -19.93 18.70
N LEU A 364 5.54 -20.36 17.60
CA LEU A 364 6.14 -21.32 16.67
C LEU A 364 6.86 -20.55 15.56
N LEU A 365 8.19 -20.64 15.52
CA LEU A 365 9.00 -19.97 14.51
C LEU A 365 9.20 -20.87 13.28
N ARG A 366 8.99 -20.31 12.10
CA ARG A 366 9.25 -20.94 10.80
C ARG A 366 10.15 -20.02 9.99
N TYR A 367 11.21 -20.56 9.41
CA TYR A 367 12.22 -19.81 8.68
C TYR A 367 12.16 -20.17 7.20
N PHE A 368 12.31 -19.16 6.35
CA PHE A 368 12.27 -19.29 4.90
C PHE A 368 13.40 -18.49 4.26
N GLY A 369 13.92 -18.99 3.14
CA GLY A 369 15.00 -18.34 2.39
C GLY A 369 16.39 -18.53 3.01
N SER A 370 17.32 -17.67 2.59
CA SER A 370 18.70 -17.64 3.08
C SER A 370 19.11 -16.21 3.35
N TYR A 371 19.67 -15.96 4.54
CA TYR A 371 20.13 -14.64 4.94
C TYR A 371 21.54 -14.38 4.43
N ALA A 372 21.72 -13.31 3.66
CA ALA A 372 23.01 -12.91 3.09
C ALA A 372 23.65 -11.69 3.79
N GLY A 373 23.03 -11.17 4.86
CA GLY A 373 23.40 -9.91 5.48
C GLY A 373 22.58 -8.72 4.98
N PRO A 374 22.66 -7.55 5.65
CA PRO A 374 22.04 -6.32 5.17
C PRO A 374 22.75 -5.83 3.90
N ILE A 375 22.01 -5.21 2.98
CA ILE A 375 22.59 -4.48 1.85
C ILE A 375 23.17 -3.14 2.35
N GLU A 376 24.17 -2.58 1.67
CA GLU A 376 24.85 -1.33 2.08
C GLU A 376 23.91 -0.12 2.29
N LEU A 377 22.68 -0.20 1.78
CA LEU A 377 21.66 0.83 1.96
C LEU A 377 21.16 0.92 3.42
N PHE A 378 21.32 -0.13 4.23
CA PHE A 378 20.75 -0.26 5.58
C PHE A 378 21.82 -0.40 6.68
#